data_AF-A0A453H6P9-F1
#
_entry.id   AF-A0A453H6P9-F1
#
_cell.length_a   1.000
_cell.length_b   1.000
_cell.length_c   1.000
_cell.angle_alpha   90.00
_cell.angle_beta   90.00
_cell.angle_gamma   90.00
#
_symmetry.space_group_name_H-M   'P 1'
#
loop_
_entity.id
_entity.type
_entity.pdbx_description
1 polymer ?
#
loop_
_entity_poly.entity_id
_entity_poly.type
_entity_poly.pdbx_seq_one_letter_code
_entity_poly.pdbx_strand_id
1 'polypeptide(L)' 'MMPLFFATLLLGGLQHPVVAAALGLLYTVARFFYFKGYATGVPENRYKLGGLNFPAIMGLIICTASFGINLVIREAV' A
#
# COMPACT_ATOMS: atom_id res chain seq x y z
N MET A 1 -3.33 -8.02 5.00
CA MET A 1 -4.26 -7.14 4.26
C MET A 1 -4.06 -7.33 2.74
N MET A 2 -3.93 -8.58 2.27
CA MET A 2 -3.48 -8.83 0.88
C MET A 2 -4.50 -8.41 -0.19
N PRO A 3 -5.82 -8.66 -0.03
CA PRO A 3 -6.79 -8.20 -1.03
C PRO A 3 -6.80 -6.67 -1.16
N LEU A 4 -6.74 -5.95 -0.03
CA LEU A 4 -6.70 -4.50 -0.01
C LEU A 4 -5.46 -3.95 -0.73
N PHE A 5 -4.28 -4.52 -0.45
CA PHE A 5 -3.03 -4.12 -1.08
C PHE A 5 -3.09 -4.26 -2.61
N PHE A 6 -3.54 -5.40 -3.13
CA PHE A 6 -3.62 -5.60 -4.59
C PHE A 6 -4.65 -4.68 -5.23
N ALA A 7 -5.82 -4.51 -4.61
CA ALA A 7 -6.85 -3.62 -5.13
C ALA A 7 -6.35 -2.17 -5.23
N THR A 8 -5.74 -1.64 -4.16
CA THR A 8 -5.27 -0.25 -4.14
C THR A 8 -4.01 -0.02 -4.96
N LEU A 9 -3.15 -1.03 -5.10
CA LEU A 9 -2.00 -0.98 -6.02
C LEU A 9 -2.45 -0.90 -7.48
N LEU A 10 -3.39 -1.76 -7.87
CA LEU A 10 -3.89 -1.78 -9.25
C LEU A 10 -4.67 -0.50 -9.56
N LEU A 11 -5.67 -0.15 -8.75
CA LEU A 11 -6.54 1.00 -9.01
C LEU A 11 -5.80 2.33 -8.85
N GLY A 12 -5.03 2.51 -7.78
CA GLY A 12 -4.22 3.71 -7.58
C GLY A 12 -3.13 3.88 -8.65
N GLY A 13 -2.59 2.78 -9.16
CA GLY A 13 -1.58 2.78 -10.21
C GLY A 13 -2.08 3.20 -11.59
N LEU A 14 -3.39 3.13 -11.86
CA LEU A 14 -3.96 3.58 -13.13
C LEU A 14 -3.73 5.08 -13.36
N GLN A 15 -3.85 5.89 -12.30
CA GLN A 15 -3.61 7.33 -12.37
C GLN A 15 -2.21 7.72 -11.88
N HIS A 16 -1.67 7.03 -10.87
CA HIS A 16 -0.40 7.38 -10.21
C HIS A 16 0.62 6.24 -10.31
N PRO A 17 1.08 5.85 -11.51
CA PRO A 17 1.83 4.61 -11.72
C PRO A 17 3.17 4.55 -10.95
N VAL A 18 3.95 5.63 -10.97
CA VAL A 18 5.27 5.66 -10.31
C VAL A 18 5.12 5.67 -8.78
N VAL A 19 4.19 6.47 -8.26
CA VAL A 19 3.93 6.57 -6.82
C VAL A 19 3.38 5.25 -6.29
N ALA A 20 2.42 4.64 -6.99
CA ALA A 20 1.86 3.35 -6.63
C ALA A 20 2.92 2.24 -6.67
N ALA A 21 3.80 2.23 -7.67
CA ALA A 21 4.91 1.26 -7.75
C ALA A 21 5.90 1.42 -6.58
N ALA A 22 6.28 2.65 -6.23
CA ALA A 22 7.18 2.92 -5.11
C ALA A 22 6.56 2.50 -3.76
N LEU A 23 5.30 2.83 -3.54
CA LEU A 23 4.55 2.41 -2.34
C LEU A 23 4.35 0.88 -2.32
N GLY A 24 4.12 0.25 -3.48
CA GLY A 24 4.00 -1.19 -3.61
C GLY A 24 5.30 -1.94 -3.28
N LEU A 25 6.44 -1.39 -3.70
CA LEU A 25 7.76 -1.89 -3.31
C LEU A 25 7.95 -1.76 -1.80
N LEU A 26 7.69 -0.57 -1.25
CA LEU A 26 7.78 -0.33 0.19
C LEU A 26 6.91 -1.32 1.00
N TYR A 27 5.66 -1.53 0.57
CA TYR A 27 4.76 -2.50 1.17
C TYR A 27 5.34 -3.92 1.13
N THR A 28 5.83 -4.36 -0.03
CA THR A 28 6.36 -5.71 -0.21
C THR A 28 7.58 -5.96 0.68
N VAL A 29 8.52 -5.02 0.70
CA VAL A 29 9.74 -5.10 1.54
C VAL A 29 9.37 -5.08 3.03
N ALA A 30 8.49 -4.18 3.45
CA ALA A 30 8.02 -4.14 4.82
C ALA A 30 7.30 -5.45 5.20
N ARG A 31 6.57 -6.07 4.25
CA ARG A 31 5.89 -7.34 4.50
C ARG A 31 6.86 -8.48 4.72
N PHE A 32 7.94 -8.53 3.95
CA PHE A 32 9.04 -9.46 4.18
C PHE A 32 9.61 -9.32 5.60
N PHE A 33 9.92 -8.09 6.04
CA PHE A 33 10.43 -7.86 7.39
C PHE A 33 9.41 -8.16 8.49
N TYR A 34 8.12 -7.91 8.25
CA TYR A 34 7.06 -8.32 9.17
C TYR A 34 7.09 -9.83 9.41
N PHE A 35 7.14 -10.64 8.35
CA PHE A 35 7.19 -12.09 8.47
C PHE A 35 8.49 -12.59 9.09
N LYS A 36 9.63 -11.98 8.73
CA LYS A 36 10.92 -12.29 9.36
C LYS A 36 10.89 -12.02 10.87
N GLY A 37 10.33 -10.88 11.29
CA GLY A 37 10.12 -10.55 12.69
C GLY A 37 9.07 -11.44 13.38
N TYR A 38 8.05 -11.89 12.65
CA TYR A 38 7.04 -12.82 13.15
C TYR A 38 7.66 -14.19 13.48
N ALA A 39 8.56 -14.68 12.63
CA ALA A 39 9.23 -15.95 12.81
C ALA A 39 10.14 -15.99 14.05
N THR A 40 10.53 -14.84 14.63
CA THR A 40 11.36 -14.82 15.86
C THR A 40 10.56 -15.14 17.12
N GLY A 41 9.23 -15.30 17.06
CA GLY A 41 8.37 -15.58 18.22
C GLY A 41 8.14 -14.39 19.16
N VAL A 42 8.95 -13.34 19.07
CA VAL A 42 8.82 -12.10 19.85
C VAL A 42 7.90 -11.11 19.13
N PRO A 43 6.74 -10.70 19.73
CA PRO A 43 5.75 -9.86 19.06
C PRO A 43 6.27 -8.52 18.55
N GLU A 44 7.18 -7.88 19.30
CA GLU A 44 7.69 -6.54 19.00
C GLU A 44 8.53 -6.50 17.71
N ASN A 45 9.20 -7.60 17.38
CA ASN A 45 10.07 -7.67 16.20
C ASN A 45 9.29 -7.58 14.87
N ARG A 46 7.98 -7.86 14.90
CA ARG A 46 7.09 -7.77 13.73
C ARG A 46 6.93 -6.34 13.23
N TYR A 47 7.03 -5.36 14.12
CA TYR A 47 6.72 -3.96 13.81
C TYR A 47 7.95 -3.08 13.59
N LYS A 48 9.15 -3.49 14.05
CA LYS A 48 10.39 -2.70 13.91
C LYS A 48 10.62 -2.18 12.50
N LEU A 49 10.65 -3.07 11.52
CA LEU A 49 10.72 -2.74 10.09
C LEU A 49 9.41 -3.08 9.37
N GLY A 50 8.68 -4.09 9.86
CA GLY A 50 7.40 -4.49 9.29
C GLY A 50 6.26 -3.50 9.53
N GLY A 51 6.43 -2.51 10.40
CA GLY A 51 5.46 -1.43 10.61
C GLY A 51 5.34 -0.48 9.42
N LEU A 52 6.34 -0.40 8.55
CA LEU A 52 6.31 0.44 7.34
C LEU A 52 5.22 0.03 6.33
N ASN A 53 4.60 -1.15 6.52
CA ASN A 53 3.43 -1.58 5.78
C ASN A 53 2.24 -0.63 5.91
N PHE A 54 2.05 -0.01 7.08
CA PHE A 54 0.92 0.87 7.36
C PHE A 54 0.94 2.15 6.52
N PRO A 55 2.01 2.98 6.52
CA PRO A 55 2.06 4.18 5.69
C PRO A 55 2.03 3.84 4.19
N ALA A 56 2.61 2.71 3.77
CA ALA A 56 2.54 2.26 2.38
C ALA A 56 1.09 2.00 1.92
N ILE A 57 0.30 1.28 2.73
CA ILE A 57 -1.13 1.06 2.43
C ILE A 57 -1.92 2.38 2.46
N MET A 58 -1.65 3.28 3.41
CA MET A 58 -2.34 4.56 3.48
C MET A 58 -2.09 5.40 2.22
N GLY A 59 -0.85 5.44 1.73
CA GLY A 59 -0.51 6.11 0.48
C GLY A 59 -1.27 5.53 -0.72
N LEU A 60 -1.34 4.19 -0.82
CA LEU A 60 -2.07 3.53 -1.91
C LEU A 60 -3.59 3.79 -1.87
N ILE A 61 -4.17 3.89 -0.67
CA ILE A 61 -5.58 4.29 -0.49
C ILE A 61 -5.79 5.71 -1.01
N ILE A 62 -4.87 6.64 -0.71
CA ILE A 62 -4.95 8.03 -1.20
C ILE A 62 -4.85 8.07 -2.74
N CYS A 63 -3.92 7.32 -3.35
CA CYS A 63 -3.83 7.20 -4.81
C CYS A 63 -5.14 6.67 -5.42
N THR A 64 -5.74 5.67 -4.79
CA THR A 64 -7.02 5.07 -5.24
C THR A 64 -8.18 6.06 -5.11
N ALA A 65 -8.25 6.80 -4.00
CA ALA A 65 -9.26 7.83 -3.79
C ALA A 65 -9.12 8.96 -4.82
N SER A 66 -7.89 9.40 -5.09
CA SER A 66 -7.59 10.39 -6.14
C SER A 66 -8.07 9.91 -7.52
N PHE A 67 -7.86 8.63 -7.84
CA PHE A 67 -8.40 8.02 -9.06
C PHE A 67 -9.92 8.09 -9.13
N GLY A 68 -10.62 7.66 -8.07
CA GLY A 68 -12.08 7.71 -8.03
C GLY A 68 -12.65 9.13 -8.17
N ILE A 69 -12.05 10.11 -7.48
CA ILE A 69 -12.47 11.52 -7.54
C ILE A 69 -12.31 12.07 -8.96
N ASN A 70 -11.18 11.81 -9.62
CA ASN A 70 -10.96 12.28 -10.99
C ASN A 70 -11.96 11.66 -11.97
N LEU A 71 -12.35 10.40 -11.77
CA LEU A 71 -13.36 9.74 -12.57
C LEU A 71 -14.73 10.42 -12.45
N VAL A 72 -15.16 10.73 -11.22
CA VAL A 72 -16.42 11.45 -10.97
C VAL A 72 -16.42 12.84 -11.57
N ILE A 73 -15.32 13.60 -11.40
CA ILE A 73 -15.20 14.95 -11.95
C ILE A 73 -15.25 14.92 -13.49
N ARG A 74 -14.59 13.93 -14.10
CA ARG A 74 -14.51 13.82 -15.57
C ARG A 74 -15.84 13.45 -16.23
N GLU A 75 -16.72 12.75 -15.52
CA GLU A 75 -18.08 12.43 -15.99
C GLU A 75 -19.09 13.55 -15.72
N ALA A 76 -18.82 14.43 -14.74
CA ALA A 76 -19.72 15.51 -14.34
C ALA A 76 -19.58 16.80 -15.19
N VAL A 77 -18.57 16.87 -16.06
CA VAL A 77 -18.26 18.01 -16.96
C VAL A 77 -18.50 17.59 -18.40
#